data_AF-A0A250WYM7-F1
#
_entry.id   AF-A0A250WYM7-F1
#
_cell.length_a   1.000
_cell.length_b   1.000
_cell.length_c   1.000
_cell.angle_alpha   90.00
_cell.angle_beta   90.00
_cell.angle_gamma   90.00
#
_symmetry.space_group_name_H-M   'P 1'
#
loop_
_entity.id
_entity.type
_entity.pdbx_description
1 polymer ?
#
loop_
_entity_poly.entity_id
_entity_poly.type
_entity_poly.pdbx_seq_one_letter_code
_entity_poly.pdbx_strand_id
1 'polypeptide(L)'
;MDELEDEISESDDEDVNRDDYDLRMFGISRALPVPEGLPDLSSGPPDTAEAYLQWVRYEAMNCPQVMRVDITAEKLTRNEESKSNDNVHGHSQSSSLPDCPAWAAPSVTWVREFLLDFKLFRQQLLRLAEEHQQELSHVNVPASRDMQHWGLICFGPSGDRPDDSNAASRQQETSTSTCRLSDNLNDEGGSGGGEVVNASFAEGFLSSEHGGALAQPCPNISERISGPLLKTVLAMDQVRVVSLLTWLIQEFQELQYISYTRSQWLFSLAAVLEKPIHCDTGAAFRALLRKCCALRVKAANKSDPQLPILNTLIAVAGGYFGQDEVLSKVVASEDLM
;
A
#
# COMPACT_ATOMS: atom_id res chain seq x y z
N MET A 1 3.11 52.74 62.92
CA MET A 1 1.97 52.99 62.02
C MET A 1 2.47 53.19 60.60
N ASP A 2 2.66 52.13 59.83
CA ASP A 2 2.49 50.71 60.19
C ASP A 2 3.59 49.86 59.52
N GLU A 3 3.98 48.81 60.23
CA GLU A 3 4.87 47.76 59.73
C GLU A 3 4.01 46.78 58.90
N LEU A 4 4.46 46.47 57.69
CA LEU A 4 3.99 45.31 56.94
C LEU A 4 5.20 44.59 56.37
N GLU A 5 5.66 43.60 57.13
CA GLU A 5 6.55 42.55 56.69
C GLU A 5 5.71 41.58 55.86
N ASP A 6 5.92 41.51 54.54
CA ASP A 6 5.32 40.48 53.69
C ASP A 6 6.28 39.29 53.59
N GLU A 7 5.77 38.11 53.95
CA GLU A 7 6.52 36.87 54.12
C GLU A 7 7.20 36.41 52.81
N ILE A 8 8.52 36.26 52.84
CA ILE A 8 9.22 35.45 51.84
C ILE A 8 8.90 34.00 52.20
N SER A 9 8.02 33.36 51.41
CA SER A 9 7.76 31.94 51.54
C SER A 9 9.04 31.15 51.23
N GLU A 10 9.71 30.67 52.26
CA GLU A 10 10.72 29.62 52.15
C GLU A 10 10.02 28.39 51.53
N SER A 11 10.26 28.16 50.25
CA SER A 11 9.89 26.89 49.62
C SER A 11 10.87 25.84 50.14
N ASP A 12 10.39 24.95 50.99
CA ASP A 12 11.16 23.80 51.46
C ASP A 12 11.73 23.03 50.26
N ASP A 13 13.04 23.19 50.02
CA ASP A 13 13.83 22.24 49.25
C ASP A 13 13.92 20.96 50.09
N GLU A 14 12.84 20.15 50.08
CA GLU A 14 12.85 18.83 50.69
C GLU A 14 14.01 18.02 50.08
N ASP A 15 14.95 17.63 50.94
CA ASP A 15 16.19 16.95 50.59
C ASP A 15 15.86 15.59 49.95
N VAL A 16 15.72 15.57 48.61
CA VAL A 16 15.32 14.38 47.85
C VAL A 16 16.44 13.36 47.95
N ASN A 17 16.27 12.42 48.89
CA ASN A 17 17.19 11.32 49.16
C ASN A 17 17.69 10.69 47.85
N ARG A 18 18.98 10.93 47.55
CA ARG A 18 19.57 10.69 46.22
C ARG A 18 19.83 9.21 45.91
N ASP A 19 19.61 8.35 46.89
CA ASP A 19 20.19 7.01 46.95
C ASP A 19 19.32 5.87 46.38
N ASP A 20 18.18 6.15 45.74
CA ASP A 20 17.35 5.12 45.09
C ASP A 20 16.85 5.50 43.67
N TYR A 21 17.75 6.04 42.83
CA TYR A 21 17.55 5.98 41.38
C TYR A 21 17.77 4.55 40.87
N ASP A 22 16.72 3.73 40.89
CA ASP A 22 16.78 2.34 40.43
C ASP A 22 16.98 2.23 38.90
N LEU A 23 18.26 2.20 38.50
CA LEU A 23 18.68 2.06 37.11
C LEU A 23 18.24 0.73 36.44
N ARG A 24 17.71 -0.25 37.20
CA ARG A 24 17.10 -1.47 36.63
C ARG A 24 15.89 -1.13 35.78
N MET A 25 15.18 -0.03 36.06
CA MET A 25 14.08 0.47 35.21
C MET A 25 14.54 0.76 33.77
N PHE A 26 15.81 1.12 33.58
CA PHE A 26 16.43 1.37 32.27
C PHE A 26 17.23 0.17 31.75
N GLY A 27 17.02 -1.02 32.32
CA GLY A 27 17.74 -2.25 31.96
C GLY A 27 19.19 -2.34 32.48
N ILE A 28 19.67 -1.33 33.22
CA ILE A 28 21.04 -1.28 33.74
C ILE A 28 21.06 -2.00 35.10
N SER A 29 21.22 -3.31 35.06
CA SER A 29 21.35 -4.14 36.26
C SER A 29 22.79 -4.21 36.77
N ARG A 30 22.93 -4.20 38.11
CA ARG A 30 24.19 -4.45 38.80
C ARG A 30 24.66 -5.89 38.55
N ALA A 31 25.74 -6.05 37.78
CA ALA A 31 26.28 -7.37 37.43
C ALA A 31 27.11 -8.05 38.53
N LEU A 32 27.72 -7.28 39.45
CA LEU A 32 28.66 -7.80 40.46
C LEU A 32 28.27 -7.39 41.89
N PRO A 33 28.45 -8.29 42.89
CA PRO A 33 28.39 -7.93 44.30
C PRO A 33 29.57 -7.00 44.64
N VAL A 34 29.33 -6.09 45.58
CA VAL A 34 30.27 -5.07 46.09
C VAL A 34 29.79 -4.77 47.51
N PRO A 35 30.64 -4.87 48.55
CA PRO A 35 30.20 -4.60 49.91
C PRO A 35 29.79 -3.12 50.07
N GLU A 36 28.86 -2.86 50.99
CA GLU A 36 28.33 -1.52 51.25
C GLU A 36 29.26 -0.74 52.21
N GLY A 37 29.29 0.59 52.06
CA GLY A 37 30.12 1.49 52.86
C GLY A 37 31.21 2.23 52.07
N LEU A 38 31.89 3.14 52.75
CA LEU A 38 33.03 3.89 52.24
C LEU A 38 34.27 2.99 52.11
N PRO A 39 35.07 3.13 51.05
CA PRO A 39 36.33 2.39 50.92
C PRO A 39 37.36 2.88 51.96
N ASP A 40 38.14 1.96 52.53
CA ASP A 40 39.36 2.32 53.23
C ASP A 40 40.45 2.68 52.23
N LEU A 41 40.74 3.98 52.11
CA LEU A 41 41.78 4.54 51.24
C LEU A 41 43.16 4.58 51.93
N SER A 42 43.26 4.24 53.21
CA SER A 42 44.48 4.38 54.02
C SER A 42 45.38 3.14 53.99
N SER A 43 44.82 1.96 53.72
CA SER A 43 45.52 0.67 53.74
C SER A 43 46.40 0.39 52.49
N GLY A 44 46.52 1.33 51.56
CA GLY A 44 47.21 1.14 50.28
C GLY A 44 46.27 0.62 49.18
N PRO A 45 46.81 0.17 48.02
CA PRO A 45 45.99 -0.26 46.90
C PRO A 45 45.18 -1.53 47.24
N PRO A 46 43.95 -1.68 46.73
CA PRO A 46 43.09 -2.82 47.03
C PRO A 46 43.67 -4.12 46.46
N ASP A 47 43.73 -5.16 47.31
CA ASP A 47 44.22 -6.50 46.99
C ASP A 47 43.09 -7.48 46.59
N THR A 48 41.84 -7.06 46.77
CA THR A 48 40.61 -7.83 46.47
C THR A 48 39.74 -7.12 45.44
N ALA A 49 39.01 -7.91 44.64
CA ALA A 49 38.13 -7.37 43.59
C ALA A 49 36.96 -6.56 44.19
N GLU A 50 36.47 -6.97 45.35
CA GLU A 50 35.39 -6.34 46.10
C GLU A 50 35.80 -4.95 46.60
N ALA A 51 36.98 -4.83 47.21
CA ALA A 51 37.53 -3.55 47.65
C ALA A 51 37.80 -2.63 46.45
N TYR A 52 38.35 -3.15 45.35
CA TYR A 52 38.52 -2.39 44.12
C TYR A 52 37.18 -1.85 43.57
N LEU A 53 36.12 -2.66 43.57
CA LEU A 53 34.79 -2.20 43.13
C LEU A 53 34.16 -1.17 44.09
N GLN A 54 34.50 -1.20 45.39
CA GLN A 54 34.13 -0.11 46.31
C GLN A 54 34.86 1.19 45.97
N TRP A 55 36.16 1.13 45.71
CA TRP A 55 36.96 2.28 45.29
C TRP A 55 36.42 2.89 43.99
N VAL A 56 36.13 2.07 42.97
CA VAL A 56 35.53 2.51 41.70
C VAL A 56 34.14 3.13 41.89
N ARG A 57 33.30 2.59 42.78
CA ARG A 57 32.00 3.20 43.11
C ARG A 57 32.15 4.56 43.75
N TYR A 58 33.05 4.68 44.72
CA TYR A 58 33.34 5.94 45.40
C TYR A 58 33.92 6.99 44.43
N GLU A 59 34.87 6.61 43.57
CA GLU A 59 35.39 7.47 42.51
C GLU A 59 34.29 7.90 41.54
N ALA A 60 33.44 6.97 41.08
CA ALA A 60 32.33 7.28 40.19
C ALA A 60 31.26 8.20 40.82
N MET A 61 30.99 8.07 42.13
CA MET A 61 30.13 9.00 42.87
C MET A 61 30.69 10.42 42.95
N ASN A 62 32.02 10.56 42.95
CA ASN A 62 32.70 11.86 42.93
C ASN A 62 32.87 12.44 41.51
N CYS A 63 32.55 11.67 40.47
CA CYS A 63 32.58 12.11 39.08
C CYS A 63 31.22 12.67 38.62
N PRO A 64 31.18 13.69 37.75
CA PRO A 64 29.93 14.19 37.18
C PRO A 64 29.29 13.12 36.26
N GLN A 65 28.04 12.74 36.55
CA GLN A 65 27.32 11.69 35.81
C GLN A 65 27.18 11.97 34.31
N VAL A 66 27.12 13.25 33.92
CA VAL A 66 27.08 13.69 32.51
C VAL A 66 28.09 14.81 32.32
N MET A 67 29.06 14.60 31.42
CA MET A 67 30.00 15.62 30.98
C MET A 67 29.70 15.98 29.53
N ARG A 68 29.50 17.27 29.25
CA ARG A 68 29.42 17.79 27.88
C ARG A 68 30.77 18.37 27.49
N VAL A 69 31.20 18.08 26.27
CA VAL A 69 32.46 18.60 25.71
C VAL A 69 32.14 19.22 24.36
N ASP A 70 32.39 20.52 24.23
CA ASP A 70 32.14 21.24 22.99
C ASP A 70 33.21 20.88 21.95
N ILE A 71 32.77 20.21 20.88
CA ILE A 71 33.65 19.81 19.78
C ILE A 71 33.75 20.98 18.78
N THR A 72 34.97 21.45 18.53
CA THR A 72 35.21 22.53 17.56
C THR A 72 34.82 22.10 16.13
N ALA A 73 34.15 23.00 15.40
CA ALA A 73 33.61 22.74 14.06
C ALA A 73 34.66 22.23 13.05
N GLU A 74 35.91 22.68 13.17
CA GLU A 74 37.06 22.24 12.36
C GLU A 74 37.36 20.73 12.44
N LYS A 75 36.93 20.05 13.51
CA LYS A 75 37.05 18.59 13.66
C LYS A 75 35.91 17.83 12.96
N LEU A 76 34.78 18.49 12.71
CA LEU A 76 33.62 17.91 12.02
C LEU A 76 33.81 17.97 10.51
N THR A 77 34.18 19.13 9.95
CA THR A 77 34.27 19.36 8.49
C THR A 77 35.23 18.41 7.78
N ARG A 78 36.42 18.15 8.35
CA ARG A 78 37.40 17.17 7.81
C ARG A 78 36.81 15.76 7.61
N ASN A 79 35.80 15.40 8.41
CA ASN A 79 35.15 14.09 8.36
C ASN A 79 33.96 14.04 7.39
N GLU A 80 33.44 15.20 6.96
CA GLU A 80 32.35 15.34 5.98
C GLU A 80 32.91 15.35 4.55
N GLU A 81 33.98 16.11 4.29
CA GLU A 81 34.70 16.11 3.00
C GLU A 81 35.20 14.71 2.60
N SER A 82 35.52 13.87 3.59
CA SER A 82 35.98 12.48 3.38
C SER A 82 34.83 11.47 3.13
N LYS A 83 33.55 11.90 3.25
CA LYS A 83 32.36 11.03 3.15
C LYS A 83 31.37 11.43 2.06
N SER A 84 31.59 12.56 1.40
CA SER A 84 30.63 13.23 0.52
C SER A 84 30.18 12.45 -0.72
N ASN A 85 30.84 11.33 -1.08
CA ASN A 85 30.61 10.67 -2.36
C ASN A 85 29.87 9.31 -2.32
N ASP A 86 29.73 8.60 -1.20
CA ASP A 86 29.24 7.20 -1.24
C ASP A 86 28.35 6.71 -0.07
N ASN A 87 28.03 7.52 0.95
CA ASN A 87 27.24 7.03 2.10
C ASN A 87 26.21 8.03 2.65
N VAL A 88 25.14 8.29 1.88
CA VAL A 88 23.88 8.85 2.42
C VAL A 88 23.11 7.75 3.15
N HIS A 89 23.63 7.32 4.30
CA HIS A 89 22.93 6.45 5.25
C HIS A 89 21.92 7.27 6.06
N GLY A 90 20.79 7.59 5.46
CA GLY A 90 19.70 8.33 6.10
C GLY A 90 18.86 9.08 5.08
N HIS A 91 17.75 8.48 4.67
CA HIS A 91 16.80 9.04 3.71
C HIS A 91 17.44 9.54 2.41
N SER A 92 17.67 8.61 1.47
CA SER A 92 17.44 8.97 0.07
C SER A 92 15.99 9.45 0.01
N GLN A 93 15.80 10.78 -0.05
CA GLN A 93 14.48 11.38 -0.10
C GLN A 93 13.78 10.76 -1.30
N SER A 94 12.70 10.02 -1.06
CA SER A 94 11.91 9.48 -2.16
C SER A 94 11.43 10.67 -2.96
N SER A 95 11.98 10.82 -4.18
CA SER A 95 11.75 11.97 -5.06
C SER A 95 10.29 12.40 -4.97
N SER A 96 10.05 13.66 -4.58
CA SER A 96 8.70 14.20 -4.45
C SER A 96 7.90 13.86 -5.70
N LEU A 97 6.63 13.47 -5.51
CA LEU A 97 5.79 13.10 -6.64
C LEU A 97 5.73 14.29 -7.62
N PRO A 98 5.87 14.06 -8.94
CA PRO A 98 5.82 15.14 -9.92
C PRO A 98 4.56 15.98 -9.79
N ASP A 99 4.73 17.31 -9.78
CA ASP A 99 3.62 18.26 -9.65
C ASP A 99 2.61 18.07 -10.77
N CYS A 100 1.36 17.78 -10.38
CA CYS A 100 0.29 17.46 -11.31
C CYS A 100 -0.42 18.73 -11.78
N PRO A 101 -0.58 18.96 -13.11
CA PRO A 101 -1.47 19.99 -13.61
C PRO A 101 -2.89 19.80 -13.07
N ALA A 102 -3.53 20.88 -12.61
CA ALA A 102 -4.85 20.84 -11.98
C ALA A 102 -5.96 20.26 -12.90
N TRP A 103 -5.78 20.29 -14.22
CA TRP A 103 -6.72 19.73 -15.18
C TRP A 103 -6.61 18.20 -15.35
N ALA A 104 -5.46 17.61 -14.96
CA ALA A 104 -5.18 16.18 -15.05
C ALA A 104 -5.45 15.44 -13.71
N ALA A 105 -5.48 16.18 -12.60
CA ALA A 105 -5.87 15.67 -11.29
C ALA A 105 -7.40 15.41 -11.23
N PRO A 106 -7.85 14.33 -10.58
CA PRO A 106 -9.27 14.12 -10.28
C PRO A 106 -9.73 15.06 -9.16
N SER A 107 -11.05 15.26 -9.02
CA SER A 107 -11.59 16.01 -7.88
C SER A 107 -11.47 15.21 -6.59
N VAL A 108 -11.37 15.92 -5.45
CA VAL A 108 -11.36 15.32 -4.11
C VAL A 108 -12.61 14.49 -3.85
N THR A 109 -13.77 14.94 -4.34
CA THR A 109 -15.05 14.21 -4.26
C THR A 109 -15.00 12.87 -4.99
N TRP A 110 -14.51 12.87 -6.25
CA TRP A 110 -14.37 11.64 -7.03
C TRP A 110 -13.43 10.65 -6.36
N VAL A 111 -12.28 11.12 -5.84
CA VAL A 111 -11.33 10.24 -5.13
C VAL A 111 -11.97 9.61 -3.90
N ARG A 112 -12.79 10.35 -3.15
CA ARG A 112 -13.51 9.82 -1.99
C ARG A 112 -14.55 8.77 -2.39
N GLU A 113 -15.46 9.12 -3.28
CA GLU A 113 -16.54 8.24 -3.75
C GLU A 113 -15.97 6.93 -4.32
N PHE A 114 -15.01 7.04 -5.25
CA PHE A 114 -14.32 5.90 -5.83
C PHE A 114 -13.63 4.99 -4.79
N LEU A 115 -13.04 5.57 -3.74
CA LEU A 115 -12.37 4.77 -2.70
C LEU A 115 -13.32 4.14 -1.68
N LEU A 116 -14.51 4.71 -1.48
CA LEU A 116 -15.60 4.06 -0.77
C LEU A 116 -16.15 2.88 -1.59
N ASP A 117 -16.40 3.07 -2.88
CA ASP A 117 -16.82 2.00 -3.80
C ASP A 117 -15.77 0.88 -3.86
N PHE A 118 -14.48 1.23 -3.91
CA PHE A 118 -13.39 0.25 -3.84
C PHE A 118 -13.36 -0.51 -2.51
N LYS A 119 -13.59 0.17 -1.36
CA LYS A 119 -13.71 -0.46 -0.03
C LYS A 119 -14.85 -1.49 -0.01
N LEU A 120 -16.01 -1.15 -0.57
CA LEU A 120 -17.18 -2.03 -0.66
C LEU A 120 -16.98 -3.20 -1.65
N PHE A 121 -16.45 -2.92 -2.84
CA PHE A 121 -16.13 -3.93 -3.85
C PHE A 121 -15.19 -5.00 -3.29
N ARG A 122 -14.16 -4.59 -2.55
CA ARG A 122 -13.25 -5.52 -1.86
C ARG A 122 -13.96 -6.40 -0.83
N GLN A 123 -14.89 -5.85 -0.05
CA GLN A 123 -15.70 -6.64 0.89
C GLN A 123 -16.60 -7.66 0.18
N GLN A 124 -17.15 -7.31 -0.99
CA GLN A 124 -17.92 -8.24 -1.81
C GLN A 124 -17.04 -9.37 -2.37
N LEU A 125 -15.84 -9.06 -2.88
CA LEU A 125 -14.89 -10.07 -3.37
C LEU A 125 -14.47 -11.06 -2.28
N LEU A 126 -14.25 -10.59 -1.04
CA LEU A 126 -13.91 -11.47 0.08
C LEU A 126 -15.06 -12.43 0.43
N ARG A 127 -16.31 -11.95 0.48
CA ARG A 127 -17.49 -12.81 0.70
C ARG A 127 -17.63 -13.87 -0.41
N LEU A 128 -17.49 -13.46 -1.67
CA LEU A 128 -17.54 -14.39 -2.80
C LEU A 128 -16.42 -15.45 -2.76
N ALA A 129 -15.23 -15.09 -2.26
CA ALA A 129 -14.13 -16.04 -2.08
C ALA A 129 -14.40 -17.06 -0.97
N GLU A 130 -15.06 -16.64 0.12
CA GLU A 130 -15.51 -17.52 1.20
C GLU A 130 -16.66 -18.44 0.73
N GLU A 131 -17.68 -17.88 0.08
CA GLU A 131 -18.85 -18.60 -0.44
C GLU A 131 -18.47 -19.69 -1.46
N HIS A 132 -17.53 -19.40 -2.36
CA HIS A 132 -17.09 -20.31 -3.43
C HIS A 132 -15.75 -21.02 -3.13
N GLN A 133 -15.29 -21.07 -1.87
CA GLN A 133 -13.96 -21.58 -1.51
C GLN A 133 -13.67 -23.00 -2.07
N GLN A 134 -14.67 -23.89 -2.09
CA GLN A 134 -14.52 -25.25 -2.61
C GLN A 134 -14.27 -25.26 -4.13
N GLU A 135 -15.04 -24.49 -4.90
CA GLU A 135 -14.90 -24.39 -6.36
C GLU A 135 -13.56 -23.75 -6.75
N LEU A 136 -13.17 -22.70 -6.02
CA LEU A 136 -11.89 -22.02 -6.21
C LEU A 136 -10.69 -22.94 -5.94
N SER A 137 -10.80 -23.90 -5.01
CA SER A 137 -9.73 -24.87 -4.73
C SER A 137 -9.38 -25.79 -5.92
N HIS A 138 -10.28 -25.94 -6.88
CA HIS A 138 -10.08 -26.73 -8.10
C HIS A 138 -9.50 -25.91 -9.27
N VAL A 139 -9.42 -24.59 -9.15
CA VAL A 139 -8.84 -23.73 -10.19
C VAL A 139 -7.32 -23.91 -10.20
N ASN A 140 -6.78 -24.46 -11.29
CA ASN A 140 -5.33 -24.60 -11.44
C ASN A 140 -4.70 -23.21 -11.71
N VAL A 141 -3.85 -22.77 -10.79
CA VAL A 141 -3.16 -21.48 -10.83
C VAL A 141 -1.64 -21.71 -10.78
N PRO A 142 -0.82 -21.06 -11.63
CA PRO A 142 0.63 -21.27 -11.64
C PRO A 142 1.31 -21.01 -10.29
N ALA A 143 2.54 -21.50 -10.15
CA ALA A 143 3.38 -21.20 -9.00
C ALA A 143 3.67 -19.69 -8.90
N SER A 144 3.86 -19.18 -7.69
CA SER A 144 4.10 -17.74 -7.44
C SER A 144 5.38 -17.17 -8.06
N ARG A 145 6.31 -18.03 -8.52
CA ARG A 145 7.55 -17.64 -9.21
C ARG A 145 7.52 -17.83 -10.72
N ASP A 146 6.44 -18.38 -11.27
CA ASP A 146 6.35 -18.76 -12.69
C ASP A 146 5.89 -17.59 -13.57
N MET A 147 6.73 -16.57 -13.67
CA MET A 147 6.39 -15.32 -14.37
C MET A 147 6.15 -15.53 -15.88
N GLN A 148 6.63 -16.62 -16.47
CA GLN A 148 6.37 -16.93 -17.89
C GLN A 148 4.93 -17.42 -18.10
N HIS A 149 4.45 -18.37 -17.28
CA HIS A 149 3.05 -18.77 -17.35
C HIS A 149 2.11 -17.65 -16.89
N TRP A 150 2.50 -16.85 -15.90
CA TRP A 150 1.74 -15.66 -15.52
C TRP A 150 1.66 -14.61 -16.63
N GLY A 151 2.74 -14.35 -17.37
CA GLY A 151 2.71 -13.46 -18.54
C GLY A 151 1.72 -13.95 -19.61
N LEU A 152 1.69 -15.26 -19.88
CA LEU A 152 0.73 -15.87 -20.81
C LEU A 152 -0.72 -15.79 -20.31
N ILE A 153 -0.97 -15.95 -19.01
CA ILE A 153 -2.32 -15.77 -18.43
C ILE A 153 -2.73 -14.29 -18.45
N CYS A 154 -1.81 -13.37 -18.18
CA CYS A 154 -2.12 -11.96 -18.06
C CYS A 154 -2.39 -11.30 -19.42
N PHE A 155 -1.60 -11.66 -20.44
CA PHE A 155 -1.53 -10.94 -21.72
C PHE A 155 -1.73 -11.83 -22.96
N GLY A 156 -1.83 -13.15 -22.78
CA GLY A 156 -1.92 -14.10 -23.89
C GLY A 156 -0.60 -14.30 -24.66
N PRO A 157 -0.62 -15.08 -25.75
CA PRO A 157 0.56 -15.38 -26.56
C PRO A 157 1.17 -14.15 -27.27
N SER A 158 0.35 -13.11 -27.47
CA SER A 158 0.74 -11.87 -28.15
C SER A 158 1.51 -10.89 -27.26
N GLY A 159 1.62 -11.17 -25.95
CA GLY A 159 2.22 -10.29 -24.97
C GLY A 159 1.41 -9.02 -24.71
N ASP A 160 1.93 -8.17 -23.81
CA ASP A 160 1.27 -6.92 -23.43
C ASP A 160 1.39 -5.89 -24.54
N ARG A 161 0.30 -5.66 -25.28
CA ARG A 161 0.25 -4.70 -26.40
C ARG A 161 -0.37 -3.38 -25.95
N PRO A 162 0.10 -2.24 -26.48
CA PRO A 162 -0.65 -0.99 -26.34
C PRO A 162 -2.03 -1.15 -27.00
N ASP A 163 -3.04 -0.50 -26.43
CA ASP A 163 -4.41 -0.58 -26.95
C ASP A 163 -4.47 0.13 -28.32
N ASP A 164 -4.54 -0.67 -29.40
CA ASP A 164 -4.64 -0.17 -30.77
C ASP A 164 -5.94 0.65 -30.92
N SER A 165 -5.79 1.98 -30.92
CA SER A 165 -6.87 2.98 -30.87
C SER A 165 -7.64 3.12 -32.20
N ASN A 166 -7.85 2.00 -32.91
CA ASN A 166 -8.66 1.93 -34.13
C ASN A 166 -9.40 0.59 -34.32
N ALA A 167 -9.87 -0.04 -33.24
CA ALA A 167 -10.83 -1.16 -33.33
C ALA A 167 -12.22 -0.73 -33.86
N ALA A 168 -12.48 0.56 -34.01
CA ALA A 168 -13.73 1.14 -34.52
C ALA A 168 -13.84 1.14 -36.06
N SER A 169 -13.39 0.06 -36.73
CA SER A 169 -13.53 -0.12 -38.17
C SER A 169 -13.54 -1.60 -38.60
N ARG A 170 -14.33 -2.43 -37.91
CA ARG A 170 -14.74 -3.74 -38.44
C ARG A 170 -16.20 -4.09 -38.14
N GLN A 171 -17.10 -3.19 -38.53
CA GLN A 171 -18.46 -3.61 -38.88
C GLN A 171 -18.35 -4.51 -40.12
N GLN A 172 -18.46 -5.82 -39.95
CA GLN A 172 -18.85 -6.70 -41.05
C GLN A 172 -20.37 -6.76 -41.07
N GLU A 173 -20.93 -6.43 -42.22
CA GLU A 173 -22.35 -6.42 -42.50
C GLU A 173 -22.94 -7.83 -42.34
N THR A 174 -23.86 -8.01 -41.39
CA THR A 174 -24.83 -9.12 -41.44
C THR A 174 -26.23 -8.55 -41.30
N SER A 175 -26.87 -8.38 -42.45
CA SER A 175 -28.24 -7.95 -42.72
C SER A 175 -29.23 -7.95 -41.56
N THR A 176 -29.84 -6.79 -41.32
CA THR A 176 -31.11 -6.66 -40.61
C THR A 176 -32.22 -7.43 -41.33
N SER A 177 -32.63 -8.57 -40.77
CA SER A 177 -33.90 -9.22 -41.13
C SER A 177 -35.03 -8.64 -40.27
N THR A 178 -35.81 -7.74 -40.86
CA THR A 178 -37.01 -7.18 -40.25
C THR A 178 -38.16 -8.18 -40.22
N CYS A 179 -38.71 -8.47 -39.05
CA CYS A 179 -40.00 -9.15 -38.89
C CYS A 179 -41.04 -8.16 -38.36
N ARG A 180 -41.91 -7.65 -39.23
CA ARG A 180 -43.09 -6.83 -38.83
C ARG A 180 -44.27 -7.75 -38.54
N LEU A 181 -44.96 -7.52 -37.42
CA LEU A 181 -46.40 -7.74 -37.28
C LEU A 181 -47.00 -6.65 -36.36
N SER A 182 -47.81 -5.77 -36.95
CA SER A 182 -48.97 -5.11 -36.31
C SER A 182 -50.05 -6.19 -36.03
N ASP A 183 -51.08 -6.12 -35.18
CA ASP A 183 -51.88 -5.07 -34.49
C ASP A 183 -52.64 -5.77 -33.30
N ASN A 184 -53.31 -5.15 -32.30
CA ASN A 184 -53.61 -3.74 -31.99
C ASN A 184 -53.89 -3.48 -30.47
N LEU A 185 -54.16 -2.21 -30.15
CA LEU A 185 -54.78 -1.56 -28.97
C LEU A 185 -55.61 -2.37 -27.93
N ASN A 186 -55.42 -2.06 -26.63
CA ASN A 186 -56.42 -1.34 -25.81
C ASN A 186 -55.86 -0.80 -24.47
N ASP A 187 -56.69 -0.08 -23.71
CA ASP A 187 -56.38 1.10 -22.86
C ASP A 187 -56.50 0.87 -21.32
N GLU A 188 -56.24 1.94 -20.56
CA GLU A 188 -56.59 2.24 -19.15
C GLU A 188 -55.66 1.80 -17.98
N GLY A 189 -54.95 2.79 -17.43
CA GLY A 189 -55.11 3.24 -16.03
C GLY A 189 -54.48 2.44 -14.87
N GLY A 190 -53.52 3.06 -14.15
CA GLY A 190 -53.06 2.56 -12.85
C GLY A 190 -51.96 3.41 -12.20
N SER A 191 -52.04 3.64 -10.88
CA SER A 191 -51.13 4.53 -10.12
C SER A 191 -50.41 3.79 -9.00
N GLY A 192 -49.15 4.16 -8.75
CA GLY A 192 -48.50 4.04 -7.45
C GLY A 192 -47.52 2.88 -7.25
N GLY A 193 -46.57 3.09 -6.34
CA GLY A 193 -45.65 2.07 -5.81
C GLY A 193 -44.29 2.05 -6.49
N GLY A 194 -43.23 2.35 -5.75
CA GLY A 194 -41.85 2.05 -6.17
C GLY A 194 -41.38 0.76 -5.50
N GLU A 195 -40.58 -0.05 -6.21
CA GLU A 195 -39.83 -1.14 -5.59
C GLU A 195 -38.50 -1.37 -6.32
N VAL A 196 -37.56 -1.99 -5.60
CA VAL A 196 -36.16 -2.19 -5.98
C VAL A 196 -36.00 -3.26 -7.07
N VAL A 197 -35.27 -2.94 -8.14
CA VAL A 197 -34.90 -3.92 -9.16
C VAL A 197 -33.69 -4.74 -8.71
N ASN A 198 -33.98 -5.90 -8.15
CA ASN A 198 -32.99 -6.89 -7.73
C ASN A 198 -32.41 -7.60 -8.97
N ALA A 199 -31.10 -7.52 -9.20
CA ALA A 199 -30.46 -8.08 -10.38
C ALA A 199 -30.27 -9.60 -10.22
N SER A 200 -31.26 -10.38 -10.65
CA SER A 200 -31.18 -11.84 -10.67
C SER A 200 -30.12 -12.33 -11.67
N PHE A 201 -29.08 -12.99 -11.17
CA PHE A 201 -28.03 -13.60 -11.98
C PHE A 201 -28.56 -14.87 -12.66
N ALA A 202 -28.59 -14.87 -13.99
CA ALA A 202 -29.15 -15.96 -14.78
C ALA A 202 -28.18 -17.16 -14.87
N GLU A 203 -28.32 -18.09 -13.92
CA GLU A 203 -27.89 -19.48 -14.08
C GLU A 203 -28.60 -20.12 -15.30
N GLY A 204 -27.85 -20.77 -16.20
CA GLY A 204 -28.46 -21.48 -17.32
C GLY A 204 -27.57 -21.75 -18.53
N PHE A 205 -26.57 -22.63 -18.42
CA PHE A 205 -25.97 -23.23 -19.62
C PHE A 205 -25.39 -24.64 -19.45
N LEU A 206 -26.25 -25.66 -19.30
CA LEU A 206 -25.94 -27.04 -19.69
C LEU A 206 -27.19 -27.78 -20.16
N SER A 207 -27.27 -28.09 -21.46
CA SER A 207 -27.70 -29.38 -22.05
C SER A 207 -28.33 -29.19 -23.44
N SER A 208 -27.66 -29.67 -24.49
CA SER A 208 -28.28 -30.38 -25.62
C SER A 208 -27.18 -30.91 -26.54
N GLU A 209 -27.11 -32.23 -26.68
CA GLU A 209 -26.20 -32.92 -27.60
C GLU A 209 -27.03 -33.56 -28.72
N HIS A 210 -26.83 -33.16 -29.98
CA HIS A 210 -27.31 -33.87 -31.18
C HIS A 210 -26.53 -33.46 -32.45
N GLY A 211 -26.09 -34.47 -33.21
CA GLY A 211 -26.17 -34.48 -34.68
C GLY A 211 -25.22 -33.58 -35.49
N GLY A 212 -24.11 -34.16 -35.96
CA GLY A 212 -23.08 -33.49 -36.76
C GLY A 212 -23.50 -32.75 -38.04
N ALA A 213 -22.84 -31.62 -38.26
CA ALA A 213 -22.58 -31.01 -39.55
C ALA A 213 -21.15 -30.43 -39.53
N LEU A 214 -20.51 -30.32 -40.70
CA LEU A 214 -19.08 -29.98 -40.85
C LEU A 214 -18.72 -28.62 -40.22
N ALA A 215 -18.09 -28.64 -39.05
CA ALA A 215 -17.60 -27.44 -38.38
C ALA A 215 -16.37 -26.87 -39.10
N GLN A 216 -16.52 -25.68 -39.69
CA GLN A 216 -15.38 -24.83 -40.00
C GLN A 216 -14.70 -24.40 -38.68
N PRO A 217 -13.37 -24.26 -38.61
CA PRO A 217 -12.72 -23.79 -37.39
C PRO A 217 -13.15 -22.35 -37.08
N CYS A 218 -13.90 -22.16 -36.00
CA CYS A 218 -14.20 -20.83 -35.49
C CYS A 218 -12.88 -20.08 -35.20
N PRO A 219 -12.77 -18.77 -35.52
CA PRO A 219 -11.60 -18.00 -35.15
C PRO A 219 -11.41 -18.00 -33.63
N ASN A 220 -10.15 -18.00 -33.23
CA ASN A 220 -9.67 -18.52 -31.94
C ASN A 220 -10.31 -17.84 -30.71
N ILE A 221 -11.07 -18.60 -29.92
CA ILE A 221 -11.69 -18.14 -28.66
C ILE A 221 -10.62 -17.63 -27.66
N SER A 222 -9.38 -18.14 -27.76
CA SER A 222 -8.25 -17.72 -26.93
C SER A 222 -7.89 -16.24 -27.04
N GLU A 223 -8.35 -15.52 -28.07
CA GLU A 223 -8.06 -14.10 -28.27
C GLU A 223 -9.05 -13.18 -27.53
N ARG A 224 -10.16 -13.73 -27.01
CA ARG A 224 -11.21 -12.97 -26.29
C ARG A 224 -11.18 -13.10 -24.76
N ILE A 225 -10.30 -13.93 -24.21
CA ILE A 225 -10.19 -14.18 -22.75
C ILE A 225 -8.86 -13.62 -22.23
N SER A 226 -8.54 -12.37 -22.58
CA SER A 226 -7.36 -11.65 -22.08
C SER A 226 -7.78 -10.66 -21.00
N GLY A 227 -7.54 -11.00 -19.73
CA GLY A 227 -7.88 -10.17 -18.58
C GLY A 227 -8.05 -10.97 -17.27
N PRO A 228 -8.12 -10.28 -16.12
CA PRO A 228 -8.26 -10.90 -14.81
C PRO A 228 -9.64 -11.54 -14.61
N LEU A 229 -9.76 -12.83 -14.93
CA LEU A 229 -10.97 -13.61 -14.64
C LEU A 229 -11.21 -13.71 -13.12
N LEU A 230 -12.42 -13.40 -12.67
CA LEU A 230 -12.80 -13.42 -11.25
C LEU A 230 -12.39 -14.73 -10.56
N LYS A 231 -12.74 -15.89 -11.13
CA LYS A 231 -12.37 -17.22 -10.62
C LYS A 231 -10.85 -17.44 -10.50
N THR A 232 -10.06 -16.83 -11.38
CA THR A 232 -8.59 -16.94 -11.35
C THR A 232 -8.02 -16.03 -10.27
N VAL A 233 -8.57 -14.82 -10.12
CA VAL A 233 -8.12 -13.86 -9.12
C VAL A 233 -8.49 -14.31 -7.70
N LEU A 234 -9.70 -14.81 -7.48
CA LEU A 234 -10.15 -15.31 -6.17
C LEU A 234 -9.50 -16.65 -5.76
N ALA A 235 -8.97 -17.43 -6.71
CA ALA A 235 -8.27 -18.69 -6.42
C ALA A 235 -6.78 -18.51 -6.05
N MET A 236 -6.24 -17.28 -6.09
CA MET A 236 -4.87 -17.01 -5.66
C MET A 236 -4.77 -16.88 -4.14
N ASP A 237 -3.73 -17.46 -3.55
CA ASP A 237 -3.27 -17.10 -2.22
C ASP A 237 -2.53 -15.76 -2.24
N GLN A 238 -2.42 -15.10 -1.06
CA GLN A 238 -1.75 -13.81 -0.95
C GLN A 238 -0.29 -13.84 -1.44
N VAL A 239 0.39 -14.99 -1.37
CA VAL A 239 1.75 -15.15 -1.91
C VAL A 239 1.77 -14.95 -3.44
N ARG A 240 0.83 -15.56 -4.17
CA ARG A 240 0.66 -15.32 -5.62
C ARG A 240 0.19 -13.91 -5.92
N VAL A 241 -0.82 -13.40 -5.19
CA VAL A 241 -1.33 -12.02 -5.36
C VAL A 241 -0.18 -11.01 -5.27
N VAL A 242 0.63 -11.08 -4.20
CA VAL A 242 1.76 -10.17 -3.97
C VAL A 242 2.85 -10.36 -5.03
N SER A 243 3.20 -11.60 -5.36
CA SER A 243 4.27 -11.88 -6.33
C SER A 243 3.91 -11.38 -7.75
N LEU A 244 2.66 -11.59 -8.18
CA LEU A 244 2.19 -11.14 -9.48
C LEU A 244 2.05 -9.60 -9.52
N LEU A 245 1.53 -9.00 -8.45
CA LEU A 245 1.39 -7.54 -8.34
C LEU A 245 2.76 -6.84 -8.38
N THR A 246 3.75 -7.32 -7.61
CA THR A 246 5.09 -6.71 -7.59
C THR A 246 5.80 -6.88 -8.92
N TRP A 247 5.67 -8.04 -9.58
CA TRP A 247 6.20 -8.24 -10.93
C TRP A 247 5.55 -7.30 -11.98
N LEU A 248 4.21 -7.20 -12.01
CA LEU A 248 3.51 -6.31 -12.94
C LEU A 248 3.91 -4.83 -12.76
N ILE A 249 4.11 -4.41 -11.50
CA ILE A 249 4.61 -3.07 -11.15
C ILE A 249 6.06 -2.88 -11.60
N GLN A 250 6.92 -3.89 -11.43
CA GLN A 250 8.33 -3.85 -11.85
C GLN A 250 8.44 -3.73 -13.37
N GLU A 251 7.77 -4.61 -14.12
CA GLU A 251 7.73 -4.57 -15.59
C GLU A 251 7.16 -3.24 -16.12
N PHE A 252 6.21 -2.62 -15.39
CA PHE A 252 5.65 -1.32 -15.75
C PHE A 252 6.66 -0.17 -15.60
N GLN A 253 7.74 -0.31 -14.82
CA GLN A 253 8.72 0.77 -14.66
C GLN A 253 9.44 1.13 -15.97
N GLU A 254 9.59 0.19 -16.90
CA GLU A 254 10.27 0.43 -18.19
C GLU A 254 9.32 1.01 -19.26
N LEU A 255 8.01 0.77 -19.14
CA LEU A 255 7.01 1.17 -20.16
C LEU A 255 6.73 2.67 -20.18
N GLN A 256 6.38 3.24 -21.33
CA GLN A 256 5.95 4.65 -21.46
C GLN A 256 4.41 4.82 -21.48
N TYR A 257 3.67 3.73 -21.35
CA TYR A 257 2.20 3.63 -21.47
C TYR A 257 1.74 2.45 -20.59
N ILE A 258 0.51 2.48 -20.09
CA ILE A 258 -0.14 1.34 -19.43
C ILE A 258 -1.31 0.82 -20.28
N SER A 259 -1.23 -0.44 -20.70
CA SER A 259 -2.34 -1.09 -21.40
C SER A 259 -3.56 -1.27 -20.51
N TYR A 260 -4.73 -1.32 -21.13
CA TYR A 260 -5.97 -1.60 -20.42
C TYR A 260 -5.88 -2.93 -19.68
N THR A 261 -5.42 -4.00 -20.33
CA THR A 261 -5.24 -5.33 -19.72
C THR A 261 -4.30 -5.29 -18.50
N ARG A 262 -3.13 -4.63 -18.59
CA ARG A 262 -2.23 -4.48 -17.43
C ARG A 262 -2.90 -3.71 -16.29
N SER A 263 -3.64 -2.65 -16.60
CA SER A 263 -4.34 -1.87 -15.59
C SER A 263 -5.44 -2.65 -14.88
N GLN A 264 -6.18 -3.50 -15.61
CA GLN A 264 -7.16 -4.40 -15.04
C GLN A 264 -6.49 -5.38 -14.07
N TRP A 265 -5.40 -6.02 -14.46
CA TRP A 265 -4.67 -6.93 -13.55
C TRP A 265 -4.16 -6.23 -12.30
N LEU A 266 -3.52 -5.06 -12.43
CA LEU A 266 -3.08 -4.27 -11.27
C LEU A 266 -4.25 -3.91 -10.33
N PHE A 267 -5.39 -3.49 -10.89
CA PHE A 267 -6.59 -3.15 -10.13
C PHE A 267 -7.22 -4.37 -9.44
N SER A 268 -7.41 -5.48 -10.15
CA SER A 268 -7.99 -6.71 -9.62
C SER A 268 -7.11 -7.33 -8.53
N LEU A 269 -5.78 -7.33 -8.70
CA LEU A 269 -4.83 -7.77 -7.68
C LEU A 269 -4.85 -6.86 -6.46
N ALA A 270 -4.88 -5.54 -6.68
CA ALA A 270 -5.05 -4.57 -5.60
C ALA A 270 -6.42 -4.68 -4.90
N ALA A 271 -7.43 -5.28 -5.52
CA ALA A 271 -8.73 -5.55 -4.91
C ALA A 271 -8.71 -6.80 -4.00
N VAL A 272 -7.96 -7.86 -4.33
CA VAL A 272 -7.85 -9.05 -3.48
C VAL A 272 -6.68 -9.03 -2.49
N LEU A 273 -5.72 -8.11 -2.64
CA LEU A 273 -4.58 -7.97 -1.74
C LEU A 273 -5.03 -7.68 -0.30
N GLU A 274 -4.63 -8.49 0.67
CA GLU A 274 -4.98 -8.28 2.08
C GLU A 274 -4.26 -7.09 2.74
N LYS A 275 -4.80 -6.65 3.88
CA LYS A 275 -4.20 -5.63 4.77
C LYS A 275 -3.96 -6.26 6.15
N PRO A 276 -2.87 -5.93 6.86
CA PRO A 276 -1.84 -4.95 6.52
C PRO A 276 -0.89 -5.42 5.40
N ILE A 277 -0.44 -4.48 4.56
CA ILE A 277 0.52 -4.79 3.49
C ILE A 277 1.96 -4.83 4.01
N HIS A 278 2.80 -5.70 3.45
CA HIS A 278 4.24 -5.75 3.76
C HIS A 278 4.96 -4.48 3.27
N CYS A 279 6.09 -4.13 3.91
CA CYS A 279 6.87 -2.94 3.56
C CYS A 279 7.39 -2.98 2.10
N ASP A 280 7.73 -4.17 1.59
CA ASP A 280 8.14 -4.37 0.19
C ASP A 280 6.98 -4.13 -0.79
N THR A 281 5.78 -4.61 -0.48
CA THR A 281 4.57 -4.35 -1.28
C THR A 281 4.23 -2.86 -1.27
N GLY A 282 4.41 -2.19 -0.12
CA GLY A 282 4.34 -0.73 -0.03
C GLY A 282 5.42 -0.02 -0.87
N ALA A 283 6.65 -0.55 -0.91
CA ALA A 283 7.71 -0.02 -1.78
C ALA A 283 7.36 -0.15 -3.27
N ALA A 284 6.78 -1.28 -3.68
CA ALA A 284 6.25 -1.48 -5.03
C ALA A 284 5.12 -0.50 -5.35
N PHE A 285 4.11 -0.33 -4.47
CA PHE A 285 3.06 0.67 -4.67
C PHE A 285 3.61 2.10 -4.75
N ARG A 286 4.66 2.45 -3.98
CA ARG A 286 5.34 3.76 -4.11
C ARG A 286 6.08 3.91 -5.45
N ALA A 287 6.61 2.83 -6.01
CA ALA A 287 7.17 2.83 -7.36
C ALA A 287 6.07 3.00 -8.43
N LEU A 288 4.94 2.29 -8.29
CA LEU A 288 3.75 2.47 -9.12
C LEU A 288 3.25 3.92 -9.08
N LEU A 289 3.13 4.53 -7.89
CA LEU A 289 2.73 5.93 -7.73
C LEU A 289 3.66 6.90 -8.47
N ARG A 290 4.97 6.80 -8.26
CA ARG A 290 5.95 7.65 -8.97
C ARG A 290 5.81 7.49 -10.48
N LYS A 291 5.67 6.26 -10.97
CA LYS A 291 5.50 5.96 -12.39
C LYS A 291 4.19 6.53 -12.95
N CYS A 292 3.07 6.31 -12.28
CA CYS A 292 1.77 6.82 -12.72
C CYS A 292 1.72 8.35 -12.70
N CYS A 293 2.26 9.02 -11.68
CA CYS A 293 2.37 10.48 -11.65
C CYS A 293 3.26 11.00 -12.79
N ALA A 294 4.41 10.36 -13.04
CA ALA A 294 5.30 10.74 -14.14
C ALA A 294 4.65 10.59 -15.53
N LEU A 295 3.82 9.56 -15.76
CA LEU A 295 3.04 9.44 -17.00
C LEU A 295 1.88 10.46 -17.06
N ARG A 296 1.21 10.72 -15.93
CA ARG A 296 0.10 11.68 -15.85
C ARG A 296 0.53 13.11 -16.21
N VAL A 297 1.75 13.50 -15.83
CA VAL A 297 2.34 14.81 -16.20
C VAL A 297 2.71 14.87 -17.70
N LYS A 298 2.98 13.73 -18.35
CA LYS A 298 3.25 13.65 -19.79
C LYS A 298 1.99 13.64 -20.66
N ALA A 299 0.80 13.47 -20.08
CA ALA A 299 -0.46 13.43 -20.83
C ALA A 299 -0.69 14.74 -21.59
N ALA A 300 -1.06 14.66 -22.87
CA ALA A 300 -1.08 15.83 -23.75
C ALA A 300 -2.28 16.76 -23.51
N ASN A 301 -3.42 16.21 -23.06
CA ASN A 301 -4.67 16.95 -22.86
C ASN A 301 -5.65 16.14 -22.00
N LYS A 302 -6.75 16.78 -21.56
CA LYS A 302 -7.77 16.18 -20.67
C LYS A 302 -8.52 14.97 -21.27
N SER A 303 -8.45 14.75 -22.59
CA SER A 303 -9.08 13.62 -23.29
C SER A 303 -8.13 12.44 -23.51
N ASP A 304 -6.93 12.46 -22.94
CA ASP A 304 -5.99 11.34 -23.00
C ASP A 304 -6.58 10.09 -22.29
N PRO A 305 -6.74 8.94 -23.00
CA PRO A 305 -7.36 7.74 -22.44
C PRO A 305 -6.55 7.12 -21.28
N GLN A 306 -5.29 7.51 -21.08
CA GLN A 306 -4.50 7.07 -19.94
C GLN A 306 -4.90 7.75 -18.63
N LEU A 307 -5.45 8.97 -18.67
CA LEU A 307 -5.70 9.75 -17.45
C LEU A 307 -6.66 9.07 -16.46
N PRO A 308 -7.80 8.48 -16.88
CA PRO A 308 -8.66 7.73 -15.96
C PRO A 308 -7.94 6.54 -15.33
N ILE A 309 -7.17 5.79 -16.13
CA ILE A 309 -6.42 4.60 -15.68
C ILE A 309 -5.37 5.00 -14.62
N LEU A 310 -4.57 6.02 -14.93
CA LEU A 310 -3.52 6.52 -14.04
C LEU A 310 -4.12 7.08 -12.74
N ASN A 311 -5.21 7.85 -12.82
CA ASN A 311 -5.88 8.41 -11.65
C ASN A 311 -6.51 7.33 -10.75
N THR A 312 -7.11 6.28 -11.33
CA THR A 312 -7.59 5.10 -10.62
C THR A 312 -6.47 4.41 -9.85
N LEU A 313 -5.34 4.11 -10.49
CA LEU A 313 -4.21 3.45 -9.83
C LEU A 313 -3.54 4.33 -8.77
N ILE A 314 -3.48 5.64 -8.99
CA ILE A 314 -2.98 6.61 -7.99
C ILE A 314 -3.91 6.67 -6.77
N ALA A 315 -5.23 6.70 -6.96
CA ALA A 315 -6.20 6.69 -5.86
C ALA A 315 -6.10 5.39 -5.03
N VAL A 316 -6.03 4.23 -5.69
CA VAL A 316 -5.88 2.94 -5.00
C VAL A 316 -4.55 2.87 -4.23
N ALA A 317 -3.42 3.12 -4.88
CA ALA A 317 -2.11 2.99 -4.23
C ALA A 317 -1.88 4.06 -3.15
N GLY A 318 -2.16 5.33 -3.46
CA GLY A 318 -1.91 6.47 -2.59
C GLY A 318 -2.95 6.63 -1.49
N GLY A 319 -4.22 6.69 -1.87
CA GLY A 319 -5.34 6.87 -0.95
C GLY A 319 -5.68 5.60 -0.17
N TYR A 320 -6.05 4.51 -0.86
CA TYR A 320 -6.52 3.30 -0.16
C TYR A 320 -5.41 2.54 0.56
N PHE A 321 -4.24 2.37 -0.06
CA PHE A 321 -3.09 1.67 0.55
C PHE A 321 -2.15 2.61 1.34
N GLY A 322 -2.49 3.89 1.49
CA GLY A 322 -1.76 4.82 2.35
C GLY A 322 -0.34 5.15 1.89
N GLN A 323 -0.03 4.96 0.60
CA GLN A 323 1.31 5.18 0.06
C GLN A 323 1.56 6.63 -0.42
N ASP A 324 0.57 7.50 -0.24
CA ASP A 324 0.71 8.95 -0.36
C ASP A 324 0.03 9.63 0.85
N GLU A 325 0.73 10.54 1.52
CA GLU A 325 0.26 11.18 2.76
C GLU A 325 -0.91 12.16 2.51
N VAL A 326 -0.94 12.81 1.35
CA VAL A 326 -1.98 13.79 1.03
C VAL A 326 -3.29 13.09 0.66
N LEU A 327 -3.22 12.10 -0.23
CA LEU A 327 -4.37 11.31 -0.69
C LEU A 327 -4.96 10.42 0.42
N SER A 328 -4.15 9.88 1.33
CA SER A 328 -4.65 9.08 2.44
C SER A 328 -5.42 9.91 3.47
N LYS A 329 -4.99 11.15 3.75
CA LYS A 329 -5.72 12.10 4.63
C LYS A 329 -7.11 12.47 4.10
N VAL A 330 -7.29 12.53 2.77
CA VAL A 330 -8.60 12.78 2.13
C VAL A 330 -9.64 11.71 2.44
N VAL A 331 -9.20 10.48 2.72
CA VAL A 331 -10.05 9.33 3.06
C VAL A 331 -10.19 9.16 4.57
N ALA A 332 -9.09 9.33 5.31
CA ALA A 332 -9.04 9.10 6.76
C ALA A 332 -9.86 10.11 7.59
N SER A 333 -10.24 11.26 7.02
CA SER A 333 -10.97 12.31 7.75
C SER A 333 -12.42 11.97 8.14
N GLU A 334 -13.00 10.88 7.61
CA GLU A 334 -14.41 10.52 7.84
C GLU A 334 -14.64 9.07 8.34
N ASP A 335 -13.60 8.24 8.57
CA ASP A 335 -13.72 6.94 9.28
C ASP A 335 -13.91 7.14 10.82
N LEU A 336 -14.59 8.22 11.23
CA LEU A 336 -14.76 8.71 12.61
C LEU A 336 -16.20 9.18 12.93
N MET A 337 -17.19 8.74 12.16
CA MET A 337 -18.64 8.90 12.42
C MET A 337 -19.38 7.58 12.23
#